data_AF-A0A7S6LX51-F1
#
_entry.id   AF-A0A7S6LX51-F1
#
_cell.length_a   1.000
_cell.length_b   1.000
_cell.length_c   1.000
_cell.angle_alpha   90.00
_cell.angle_beta   90.00
_cell.angle_gamma   90.00
#
_symmetry.space_group_name_H-M   'P 1'
#
loop_
_entity.id
_entity.type
_entity.pdbx_description
1 polymer ?
#
loop_
_entity_poly.entity_id
_entity_poly.type
_entity_poly.pdbx_seq_one_letter_code
_entity_poly.pdbx_strand_id
1 'polypeptide(L)'
;MIPRKQYSKEFKLDAVSLVLEQGYTRAEAARSLEINISQLGRWIREYREDSDGQAFRGNGKLTLEQEEIRKLKVRVKQLEMEKHILGSDGLLRQRNELKYSFITQKKKTCPVGLMCQLLGVTRSGYYGYLKRNTDKPDDARYQTLLEVVREIAESSDNTYGSRRMKQVLNARSYPVSRSKVRKLMIEAGVQAKQRKRYREAQID
;
A
#
# COMPACT_ATOMS: atom_id res chain seq x y z
N MET A 1 25.97 -39.99 -7.27
CA MET A 1 25.89 -38.78 -8.13
C MET A 1 27.31 -38.28 -8.34
N ILE A 2 27.85 -38.33 -9.56
CA ILE A 2 29.24 -37.90 -9.81
C ILE A 2 29.31 -36.37 -9.71
N PRO A 3 30.18 -35.79 -8.87
CA PRO A 3 30.30 -34.34 -8.75
C PRO A 3 30.78 -33.74 -10.08
N ARG A 4 30.11 -32.66 -10.54
CA ARG A 4 30.53 -31.95 -11.75
C ARG A 4 31.88 -31.26 -11.50
N LYS A 5 32.86 -31.50 -12.38
CA LYS A 5 34.15 -30.78 -12.38
C LYS A 5 33.89 -29.26 -12.51
N GLN A 6 34.46 -28.48 -11.61
CA GLN A 6 34.46 -27.01 -11.66
C GLN A 6 35.84 -26.53 -12.11
N TYR A 7 35.87 -25.56 -13.02
CA TYR A 7 37.10 -24.97 -13.56
C TYR A 7 37.18 -23.49 -13.18
N SER A 8 38.36 -23.02 -12.79
CA SER A 8 38.61 -21.61 -12.46
C SER A 8 38.45 -20.71 -13.68
N LYS A 9 38.31 -19.39 -13.47
CA LYS A 9 38.21 -18.42 -14.57
C LYS A 9 39.50 -18.39 -15.40
N GLU A 10 40.65 -18.43 -14.72
CA GLU A 10 41.98 -18.45 -15.33
C GLU A 10 42.17 -19.66 -16.23
N PHE A 11 41.83 -20.86 -15.75
CA PHE A 11 41.92 -22.08 -16.56
C PHE A 11 41.08 -22.01 -17.84
N LYS A 12 39.90 -21.39 -17.78
CA LYS A 12 39.03 -21.23 -18.95
C LYS A 12 39.59 -20.20 -19.94
N LEU A 13 40.24 -19.15 -19.45
CA LEU A 13 40.90 -18.15 -20.29
C LEU A 13 42.11 -18.75 -21.00
N ASP A 14 42.96 -19.47 -20.29
CA ASP A 14 44.13 -20.16 -20.86
C ASP A 14 43.71 -21.20 -21.91
N ALA A 15 42.64 -21.96 -21.63
CA ALA A 15 42.07 -22.90 -22.59
C ALA A 15 41.57 -22.24 -23.88
N VAL A 16 41.03 -21.02 -23.79
CA VAL A 16 40.58 -20.26 -24.95
C VAL A 16 41.76 -19.61 -25.69
N SER A 17 42.76 -19.08 -24.98
CA SER A 17 44.01 -18.54 -25.55
C SER A 17 44.76 -19.58 -26.38
N LEU A 18 44.81 -20.84 -25.93
CA LEU A 18 45.39 -21.95 -26.70
C LEU A 18 44.81 -22.08 -28.12
N VAL A 19 43.50 -21.84 -28.28
CA VAL A 19 42.83 -21.96 -29.58
C VAL A 19 42.88 -20.66 -30.39
N LEU A 20 42.72 -19.51 -29.73
CA LEU A 20 42.60 -18.21 -30.42
C LEU A 20 43.95 -17.57 -30.72
N GLU A 21 44.91 -17.69 -29.80
CA GLU A 21 46.22 -17.00 -29.87
C GLU A 21 47.32 -17.95 -30.32
N GLN A 22 47.32 -19.18 -29.81
CA GLN A 22 48.38 -20.17 -30.11
C GLN A 22 48.03 -21.07 -31.31
N GLY A 23 46.85 -20.91 -31.91
CA GLY A 23 46.46 -21.56 -33.17
C GLY A 23 46.13 -23.05 -33.08
N TYR A 24 45.97 -23.63 -31.88
CA TYR A 24 45.59 -25.03 -31.73
C TYR A 24 44.18 -25.28 -32.24
N THR A 25 43.93 -26.45 -32.83
CA THR A 25 42.55 -26.85 -33.12
C THR A 25 41.79 -27.12 -31.82
N ARG A 26 40.47 -26.91 -31.83
CA ARG A 26 39.60 -27.20 -30.67
C ARG A 26 39.78 -28.63 -30.14
N ALA A 27 40.03 -29.58 -31.03
CA ALA A 27 40.20 -30.99 -30.68
C ALA A 27 41.56 -31.28 -30.05
N GLU A 28 42.63 -30.58 -30.44
CA GLU A 28 43.95 -30.72 -29.83
C GLU A 28 43.99 -30.05 -28.46
N ALA A 29 43.51 -28.81 -28.35
CA ALA A 29 43.43 -28.10 -27.08
C ALA A 29 42.57 -28.85 -26.05
N ALA A 30 41.43 -29.43 -26.46
CA ALA A 30 40.59 -30.23 -25.59
C ALA A 30 41.28 -31.51 -25.10
N ARG A 31 42.06 -32.19 -25.96
CA ARG A 31 42.84 -33.38 -25.60
C ARG A 31 43.97 -33.05 -24.63
N SER A 32 44.72 -31.98 -24.89
CA SER A 32 45.84 -31.55 -24.03
C SER A 32 45.40 -31.13 -22.63
N LEU A 33 44.18 -30.58 -22.51
CA LEU A 33 43.61 -30.12 -21.24
C LEU A 33 42.68 -31.16 -20.58
N GLU A 34 42.53 -32.35 -21.18
CA GLU A 34 41.62 -33.41 -20.74
C GLU A 34 40.17 -32.93 -20.47
N ILE A 35 39.67 -32.01 -21.31
CA ILE A 35 38.32 -31.46 -21.24
C ILE A 35 37.48 -31.90 -22.43
N ASN A 36 36.16 -31.82 -22.28
CA ASN A 36 35.27 -32.13 -23.39
C ASN A 36 35.31 -31.02 -24.46
N ILE A 37 35.46 -31.39 -25.73
CA ILE A 37 35.52 -30.46 -26.86
C ILE A 37 34.29 -29.52 -26.95
N SER A 38 33.11 -30.00 -26.55
CA SER A 38 31.88 -29.20 -26.52
C SER A 38 31.90 -28.14 -25.40
N GLN A 39 32.57 -28.42 -24.27
CA GLN A 39 32.78 -27.45 -23.20
C GLN A 39 33.73 -26.35 -23.65
N LEU A 40 34.84 -26.72 -24.31
CA LEU A 40 35.78 -25.75 -24.88
C LEU A 40 35.10 -24.87 -25.96
N GLY A 41 34.29 -25.47 -26.83
CA GLY A 41 33.50 -24.72 -27.81
C GLY A 41 32.51 -23.74 -27.19
N ARG A 42 31.87 -24.12 -26.06
CA ARG A 42 31.03 -23.22 -25.28
C ARG A 42 31.86 -22.07 -24.68
N TRP A 43 33.04 -22.36 -24.14
CA TRP A 43 33.89 -21.33 -23.55
C TRP A 43 34.40 -20.31 -24.57
N ILE A 44 34.82 -20.77 -25.75
CA ILE A 44 35.26 -19.87 -26.84
C ILE A 44 34.13 -18.93 -27.27
N ARG A 45 32.88 -19.43 -27.33
CA ARG A 45 31.70 -18.61 -27.64
C ARG A 45 31.43 -17.59 -26.53
N GLU A 46 31.42 -18.03 -25.27
CA GLU A 46 31.26 -17.13 -24.11
C GLU A 46 32.36 -16.05 -24.06
N TYR A 47 33.59 -16.34 -24.51
CA TYR A 47 34.68 -15.37 -24.62
C TYR A 47 34.53 -14.39 -25.79
N ARG A 48 34.00 -14.84 -26.94
CA ARG A 48 33.77 -13.97 -28.10
C ARG A 48 32.55 -13.05 -27.94
N GLU A 49 31.54 -13.51 -27.22
CA GLU A 49 30.35 -12.73 -26.86
C GLU A 49 30.61 -11.76 -25.69
N ASP A 50 31.78 -11.89 -25.05
CA ASP A 50 32.19 -11.05 -23.95
C ASP A 50 32.65 -9.68 -24.46
N SER A 51 31.85 -8.65 -24.19
CA SER A 51 32.18 -7.27 -24.53
C SER A 51 32.96 -6.55 -23.41
N ASP A 52 32.98 -7.09 -22.19
CA ASP A 52 33.40 -6.38 -20.96
C ASP A 52 34.32 -7.20 -20.01
N GLY A 53 34.93 -8.31 -20.44
CA GLY A 53 35.81 -9.15 -19.60
C GLY A 53 35.06 -10.01 -18.54
N GLN A 54 33.77 -10.24 -18.79
CA GLN A 54 32.76 -10.86 -17.95
C GLN A 54 32.51 -12.33 -18.27
N ALA A 55 33.29 -12.96 -19.16
CA ALA A 55 33.16 -14.35 -19.55
C ALA A 55 33.21 -15.32 -18.33
N PHE A 56 32.53 -16.46 -18.47
CA PHE A 56 32.56 -17.61 -17.55
C PHE A 56 31.91 -17.44 -16.17
N ARG A 57 31.02 -16.47 -15.99
CA ARG A 57 30.31 -16.19 -14.71
C ARG A 57 29.39 -17.31 -14.20
N GLY A 58 29.02 -18.24 -15.08
CA GLY A 58 28.06 -19.30 -14.80
C GLY A 58 26.62 -18.79 -14.85
N ASN A 59 25.67 -19.71 -15.06
CA ASN A 59 24.26 -19.36 -15.17
C ASN A 59 23.75 -18.76 -13.84
N GLY A 60 23.18 -17.55 -13.88
CA GLY A 60 22.43 -16.95 -12.75
C GLY A 60 23.17 -15.91 -11.90
N LYS A 61 24.43 -15.58 -12.17
CA LYS A 61 25.11 -14.45 -11.50
C LYS A 61 24.94 -13.17 -12.32
N LEU A 62 24.19 -12.21 -11.78
CA LEU A 62 24.02 -10.88 -12.39
C LEU A 62 25.39 -10.19 -12.52
N THR A 63 25.59 -9.43 -13.60
CA THR A 63 26.75 -8.56 -13.71
C THR A 63 26.65 -7.38 -12.75
N LEU A 64 27.77 -6.75 -12.38
CA LEU A 64 27.75 -5.52 -11.56
C LEU A 64 26.84 -4.46 -12.21
N GLU A 65 26.96 -4.29 -13.52
CA GLU A 65 26.08 -3.42 -14.30
C GLU A 65 24.61 -3.85 -14.25
N GLN A 66 24.30 -5.15 -14.36
CA GLN A 66 22.92 -5.64 -14.21
C GLN A 66 22.38 -5.45 -12.79
N GLU A 67 23.23 -5.58 -11.75
CA GLU A 67 22.85 -5.28 -10.37
C GLU A 67 22.56 -3.79 -10.20
N GLU A 68 23.38 -2.92 -10.81
CA GLU A 68 23.17 -1.48 -10.82
C GLU A 68 21.89 -1.12 -11.58
N ILE A 69 21.67 -1.67 -12.78
CA ILE A 69 20.43 -1.51 -13.54
C ILE A 69 19.23 -1.96 -12.71
N ARG A 70 19.35 -3.07 -11.96
CA ARG A 70 18.28 -3.54 -11.08
C ARG A 70 18.03 -2.56 -9.93
N LYS A 71 19.09 -2.08 -9.25
CA LYS A 71 18.98 -1.09 -8.17
C LYS A 71 18.36 0.22 -8.68
N LEU A 72 18.81 0.71 -9.83
CA LEU A 72 18.31 1.92 -10.48
C LEU A 72 16.85 1.76 -10.89
N LYS A 73 16.46 0.64 -11.52
CA LYS A 73 15.06 0.38 -11.87
C LYS A 73 14.14 0.40 -10.65
N VAL A 74 14.58 -0.19 -9.53
CA VAL A 74 13.84 -0.14 -8.26
C VAL A 74 13.72 1.31 -7.77
N ARG A 75 14.80 2.09 -7.84
CA ARG A 75 14.81 3.48 -7.40
C ARG A 75 13.92 4.38 -8.27
N VAL A 76 13.95 4.23 -9.58
CA VAL A 76 13.09 4.96 -10.52
C VAL A 76 11.63 4.68 -10.20
N LYS A 77 11.25 3.40 -10.06
CA LYS A 77 9.88 3.02 -9.69
C LYS A 77 9.45 3.67 -8.37
N GLN A 78 10.34 3.71 -7.38
CA GLN A 78 10.05 4.36 -6.11
C GLN A 78 9.84 5.88 -6.28
N LEU A 79 10.72 6.56 -7.02
CA LEU A 79 10.63 8.00 -7.27
C LEU A 79 9.37 8.37 -8.05
N GLU A 80 8.97 7.55 -9.04
CA GLU A 80 7.72 7.74 -9.77
C GLU A 80 6.50 7.64 -8.85
N MET A 81 6.49 6.68 -7.92
CA MET A 81 5.45 6.57 -6.90
C MET A 81 5.43 7.78 -5.97
N GLU A 82 6.60 8.23 -5.51
CA GLU A 82 6.74 9.42 -4.64
C GLU A 82 6.22 10.67 -5.33
N LYS A 83 6.62 10.90 -6.59
CA LYS A 83 6.14 12.01 -7.42
C LYS A 83 4.62 11.97 -7.60
N HIS A 84 4.04 10.81 -7.90
CA HIS A 84 2.59 10.68 -8.04
C HIS A 84 1.86 11.05 -6.73
N ILE A 85 2.42 10.69 -5.57
CA ILE A 85 1.81 11.01 -4.27
C ILE A 85 1.93 12.52 -3.97
N LEU A 86 3.10 13.11 -4.19
CA LEU A 86 3.36 14.54 -3.93
C LEU A 86 2.70 15.47 -4.95
N GLY A 87 2.47 15.01 -6.18
CA GLY A 87 1.74 15.74 -7.21
C GLY A 87 0.23 15.88 -6.94
N SER A 88 -0.27 15.29 -5.84
CA SER A 88 -1.63 15.52 -5.34
C SER A 88 -1.69 16.91 -4.70
N ASP A 89 -1.85 17.93 -5.54
CA ASP A 89 -1.64 19.32 -5.14
C ASP A 89 -2.55 19.72 -3.95
N GLY A 90 -1.96 20.37 -2.95
CA GLY A 90 -2.64 20.84 -1.75
C GLY A 90 -2.91 19.82 -0.63
N LEU A 91 -2.72 18.51 -0.84
CA LEU A 91 -3.04 17.50 0.19
C LEU A 91 -2.16 17.60 1.45
N LEU A 92 -0.93 18.10 1.32
CA LEU A 92 0.00 18.25 2.45
C LEU A 92 -0.47 19.29 3.47
N ARG A 93 -1.22 20.31 3.03
CA ARG A 93 -1.79 21.38 3.88
C ARG A 93 -3.16 21.03 4.46
N GLN A 94 -3.75 19.92 4.03
CA GLN A 94 -5.08 19.49 4.44
C GLN A 94 -5.07 18.77 5.79
N ARG A 95 -6.27 18.63 6.37
CA ARG A 95 -6.49 17.84 7.59
C ARG A 95 -6.10 16.38 7.38
N ASN A 96 -5.71 15.73 8.47
CA ASN A 96 -5.31 14.32 8.44
C ASN A 96 -6.43 13.39 7.94
N GLU A 97 -7.72 13.73 8.11
CA GLU A 97 -8.80 12.92 7.55
C GLU A 97 -8.72 12.80 6.01
N LEU A 98 -8.40 13.90 5.32
CA LEU A 98 -8.29 13.93 3.85
C LEU A 98 -7.02 13.19 3.38
N LYS A 99 -5.94 13.30 4.16
CA LYS A 99 -4.73 12.50 3.93
C LYS A 99 -5.03 11.00 4.08
N TYR A 100 -5.78 10.60 5.11
CA TYR A 100 -6.13 9.20 5.32
C TYR A 100 -7.13 8.67 4.29
N SER A 101 -8.08 9.48 3.80
CA SER A 101 -8.96 9.06 2.72
C SER A 101 -8.18 8.83 1.42
N PHE A 102 -7.22 9.69 1.10
CA PHE A 102 -6.32 9.50 -0.05
C PHE A 102 -5.52 8.20 0.07
N ILE A 103 -4.91 7.94 1.24
CA ILE A 103 -4.20 6.68 1.52
C ILE A 103 -5.15 5.48 1.31
N THR A 104 -6.39 5.57 1.78
CA THR A 104 -7.38 4.50 1.64
C THR A 104 -7.70 4.21 0.17
N GLN A 105 -7.80 5.25 -0.66
CA GLN A 105 -8.07 5.13 -2.10
C GLN A 105 -6.89 4.47 -2.85
N LYS A 106 -5.64 4.82 -2.47
CA LYS A 106 -4.43 4.39 -3.19
C LYS A 106 -3.69 3.21 -2.56
N LYS A 107 -4.18 2.65 -1.44
CA LYS A 107 -3.55 1.52 -0.71
C LYS A 107 -3.27 0.26 -1.53
N LYS A 108 -3.98 0.05 -2.65
CA LYS A 108 -3.77 -1.10 -3.55
C LYS A 108 -2.59 -0.89 -4.50
N THR A 109 -2.30 0.36 -4.83
CA THR A 109 -1.29 0.72 -5.83
C THR A 109 0.03 1.13 -5.18
N CYS A 110 -0.04 1.78 -4.03
CA CYS A 110 1.13 2.30 -3.31
C CYS A 110 1.22 1.71 -1.90
N PRO A 111 2.44 1.43 -1.40
CA PRO A 111 2.63 1.01 -0.01
C PRO A 111 2.15 2.10 0.97
N VAL A 112 1.32 1.72 1.94
CA VAL A 112 0.81 2.63 2.98
C VAL A 112 1.94 3.30 3.74
N GLY A 113 3.02 2.57 4.02
CA GLY A 113 4.17 3.10 4.74
C GLY A 113 4.83 4.29 4.04
N LEU A 114 4.97 4.23 2.72
CA LEU A 114 5.56 5.28 1.89
C LEU A 114 4.61 6.49 1.82
N MET A 115 3.31 6.26 1.62
CA MET A 115 2.33 7.35 1.64
C MET A 115 2.27 8.07 2.99
N CYS A 116 2.34 7.35 4.11
CA CYS A 116 2.37 7.96 5.44
C CYS A 116 3.60 8.87 5.62
N GLN A 117 4.77 8.41 5.20
CA GLN A 117 6.01 9.19 5.26
C GLN A 117 5.91 10.46 4.41
N LEU A 118 5.46 10.37 3.16
CA LEU A 118 5.35 11.51 2.26
C LEU A 118 4.30 12.52 2.69
N LEU A 119 3.16 12.06 3.24
CA LEU A 119 2.06 12.93 3.66
C LEU A 119 2.25 13.53 5.08
N GLY A 120 3.33 13.15 5.76
CA GLY A 120 3.65 13.60 7.12
C GLY A 120 2.65 13.08 8.17
N VAL A 121 2.16 11.84 8.02
CA VAL A 121 1.21 11.23 8.97
C VAL A 121 1.75 9.92 9.53
N THR A 122 1.32 9.56 10.74
CA THR A 122 1.74 8.30 11.36
C THR A 122 0.93 7.12 10.82
N ARG A 123 1.59 5.95 10.71
CA ARG A 123 0.91 4.69 10.31
C ARG A 123 -0.19 4.31 11.31
N SER A 124 0.09 4.47 12.61
CA SER A 124 -0.88 4.23 13.68
C SER A 124 -2.12 5.15 13.56
N GLY A 125 -1.91 6.42 13.19
CA GLY A 125 -2.99 7.36 12.91
C GLY A 125 -3.89 6.92 11.77
N TYR A 126 -3.30 6.46 10.66
CA TYR A 126 -4.05 5.92 9.51
C TYR A 126 -4.86 4.66 9.88
N TYR A 127 -4.25 3.68 10.53
CA TYR A 127 -4.97 2.46 10.92
C TYR A 127 -6.03 2.73 12.01
N GLY A 128 -5.81 3.72 12.88
CA GLY A 128 -6.83 4.20 13.82
C GLY A 128 -7.99 4.94 13.12
N TYR A 129 -7.72 5.68 12.04
CA TYR A 129 -8.76 6.23 11.17
C TYR A 129 -9.56 5.11 10.48
N LEU A 130 -8.87 4.10 9.94
CA LEU A 130 -9.52 2.97 9.27
C LEU A 130 -10.44 2.25 10.25
N LYS A 131 -9.95 1.92 11.44
CA LYS A 131 -10.72 1.27 12.51
C LYS A 131 -11.98 2.07 12.88
N ARG A 132 -11.86 3.39 13.08
CA ARG A 132 -13.02 4.24 13.38
C ARG A 132 -14.04 4.32 12.26
N ASN A 133 -13.63 4.13 11.00
CA ASN A 133 -14.52 4.11 9.85
C ASN A 133 -15.14 2.74 9.59
N THR A 134 -14.43 1.65 9.87
CA THR A 134 -14.95 0.27 9.74
C THR A 134 -15.86 -0.10 10.91
N ASP A 135 -15.57 0.41 12.11
CA ASP A 135 -16.39 0.22 13.31
C ASP A 135 -17.62 1.14 13.33
N LYS A 136 -17.93 1.81 12.20
CA LYS A 136 -19.24 2.44 12.04
C LYS A 136 -20.28 1.32 12.14
N PRO A 137 -21.23 1.39 13.09
CA PRO A 137 -22.28 0.39 13.17
C PRO A 137 -22.94 0.31 11.80
N ASP A 138 -23.03 -0.91 11.29
CA ASP A 138 -23.65 -1.30 10.02
C ASP A 138 -24.70 -0.30 9.57
N ASP A 139 -24.55 0.24 8.35
CA ASP A 139 -25.37 1.35 7.84
C ASP A 139 -26.85 1.02 8.04
N ALA A 140 -27.26 -0.25 7.85
CA ALA A 140 -28.60 -0.74 8.13
C ALA A 140 -29.08 -0.46 9.57
N ARG A 141 -28.33 -0.85 10.60
CA ARG A 141 -28.71 -0.60 12.01
C ARG A 141 -28.71 0.88 12.35
N TYR A 142 -27.79 1.63 11.74
CA TYR A 142 -27.70 3.08 11.94
C TYR A 142 -28.89 3.81 11.31
N GLN A 143 -29.28 3.43 10.09
CA GLN A 143 -30.48 3.91 9.43
C GLN A 143 -31.74 3.56 10.22
N THR A 144 -31.87 2.32 10.72
CA THR A 144 -32.97 1.93 11.60
C THR A 144 -33.04 2.83 12.84
N LEU A 145 -31.91 3.15 13.47
CA LEU A 145 -31.90 4.08 14.61
C LEU A 145 -32.33 5.50 14.23
N LEU A 146 -31.99 5.99 13.04
CA LEU A 146 -32.43 7.30 12.55
C LEU A 146 -33.94 7.30 12.30
N GLU A 147 -34.48 6.25 11.69
CA GLU A 147 -35.93 6.08 11.46
C GLU A 147 -36.70 6.04 12.79
N VAL A 148 -36.26 5.23 13.75
CA VAL A 148 -36.87 5.13 15.08
C VAL A 148 -36.82 6.48 15.81
N VAL A 149 -35.72 7.25 15.67
CA VAL A 149 -35.63 8.60 16.24
C VAL A 149 -36.64 9.56 15.61
N ARG A 150 -36.87 9.49 14.29
CA ARG A 150 -37.90 10.29 13.61
C ARG A 150 -39.30 9.90 14.07
N GLU A 151 -39.59 8.60 14.15
CA GLU A 151 -40.88 8.06 14.62
C GLU A 151 -41.21 8.52 16.05
N ILE A 152 -40.26 8.43 16.97
CA ILE A 152 -40.44 8.89 18.36
C ILE A 152 -40.61 10.41 18.41
N ALA A 153 -39.92 11.16 17.56
CA ALA A 153 -40.05 12.60 17.50
C ALA A 153 -41.44 13.03 17.01
N GLU A 154 -41.93 12.39 15.95
CA GLU A 154 -43.26 12.64 15.39
C GLU A 154 -44.36 12.29 16.38
N SER A 155 -44.31 11.08 16.98
CA SER A 155 -45.29 10.65 17.99
C SER A 155 -45.26 11.45 19.30
N SER A 156 -44.19 12.22 19.56
CA SER A 156 -44.07 13.09 20.73
C SER A 156 -44.23 14.58 20.40
N ASP A 157 -44.72 14.93 19.21
CA ASP A 157 -44.86 16.31 18.71
C ASP A 157 -43.55 17.12 18.73
N ASN A 158 -42.41 16.43 18.63
CA ASN A 158 -41.07 16.96 18.81
C ASN A 158 -40.84 17.57 20.20
N THR A 159 -41.54 17.15 21.25
CA THR A 159 -41.29 17.66 22.61
C THR A 159 -40.07 17.00 23.27
N TYR A 160 -39.63 15.85 22.76
CA TYR A 160 -38.60 15.04 23.41
C TYR A 160 -37.18 15.47 23.03
N GLY A 161 -36.44 15.95 24.03
CA GLY A 161 -35.00 16.17 23.92
C GLY A 161 -34.18 14.90 24.16
N SER A 162 -32.85 15.00 23.96
CA SER A 162 -31.89 13.88 24.09
C SER A 162 -31.99 13.03 25.37
N ARG A 163 -32.48 13.60 26.49
CA ARG A 163 -32.70 12.85 27.74
C ARG A 163 -33.88 11.88 27.65
N ARG A 164 -35.05 12.38 27.22
CA ARG A 164 -36.27 11.58 27.08
C ARG A 164 -36.16 10.60 25.92
N MET A 165 -35.58 11.06 24.80
CA MET A 165 -35.30 10.21 23.65
C MET A 165 -34.43 8.99 24.00
N LYS A 166 -33.40 9.16 24.86
CA LYS A 166 -32.60 8.04 25.38
C LYS A 166 -33.45 7.03 26.15
N GLN A 167 -34.35 7.51 27.02
CA GLN A 167 -35.19 6.62 27.84
C GLN A 167 -36.09 5.75 26.95
N VAL A 168 -36.73 6.35 25.94
CA VAL A 168 -37.60 5.63 25.01
C VAL A 168 -36.81 4.64 24.15
N LEU A 169 -35.66 5.05 23.59
CA LEU A 169 -34.80 4.15 22.81
C LEU A 169 -34.32 2.95 23.63
N ASN A 170 -33.88 3.18 24.86
CA ASN A 170 -33.47 2.10 25.75
C ASN A 170 -34.64 1.17 26.12
N ALA A 171 -35.85 1.72 26.32
CA ALA A 171 -37.06 0.93 26.58
C ALA A 171 -37.47 0.08 25.37
N ARG A 172 -37.20 0.56 24.14
CA ARG A 172 -37.36 -0.18 22.88
C ARG A 172 -36.19 -1.12 22.57
N SER A 173 -35.38 -1.49 23.57
CA SER A 173 -34.22 -2.39 23.43
C SER A 173 -33.08 -1.87 22.53
N TYR A 174 -32.99 -0.56 22.31
CA TYR A 174 -31.84 0.08 21.65
C TYR A 174 -30.93 0.75 22.69
N PRO A 175 -29.92 0.04 23.23
CA PRO A 175 -29.04 0.60 24.25
C PRO A 175 -28.15 1.69 23.64
N VAL A 176 -28.44 2.95 23.95
CA VAL A 176 -27.69 4.11 23.42
C VAL A 176 -27.27 5.09 24.51
N SER A 177 -26.07 5.65 24.34
CA SER A 177 -25.59 6.73 25.21
C SER A 177 -26.27 8.05 24.86
N ARG A 178 -26.41 8.97 25.83
CA ARG A 178 -27.01 10.29 25.58
C ARG A 178 -26.28 11.09 24.49
N SER A 179 -24.95 10.97 24.43
CA SER A 179 -24.14 11.62 23.40
C SER A 179 -24.41 11.04 22.00
N LYS A 180 -24.64 9.73 21.89
CA LYS A 180 -25.02 9.08 20.63
C LYS A 180 -26.43 9.51 20.20
N VAL A 181 -27.39 9.59 21.13
CA VAL A 181 -28.74 10.11 20.86
C VAL A 181 -28.71 11.54 20.33
N ARG A 182 -27.87 12.41 20.92
CA ARG A 182 -27.71 13.78 20.40
C ARG A 182 -27.23 13.80 18.95
N LYS A 183 -26.26 12.95 18.59
CA LYS A 183 -25.79 12.83 17.20
C LYS A 183 -26.89 12.33 16.28
N LEU A 184 -27.60 11.27 16.68
CA LEU A 184 -28.74 10.72 15.92
C LEU A 184 -29.83 11.78 15.71
N MET A 185 -30.18 12.58 16.72
CA MET A 185 -31.16 13.67 16.57
C MET A 185 -30.71 14.73 15.57
N ILE A 186 -29.43 15.13 15.60
CA ILE A 186 -28.87 16.11 14.64
C ILE A 186 -28.89 15.54 13.22
N GLU A 187 -28.41 14.31 13.04
CA GLU A 187 -28.35 13.65 11.73
C GLU A 187 -29.75 13.29 11.18
N ALA A 188 -30.73 13.04 12.05
CA ALA A 188 -32.13 12.82 11.68
C ALA A 188 -32.92 14.12 11.42
N GLY A 189 -32.34 15.30 11.69
CA GLY A 189 -33.02 16.60 11.56
C GLY A 189 -34.05 16.89 12.66
N VAL A 190 -33.99 16.19 13.79
CA VAL A 190 -34.95 16.30 14.90
C VAL A 190 -34.45 17.28 15.96
N GLN A 191 -35.26 18.30 16.26
CA GLN A 191 -35.00 19.24 17.34
C GLN A 191 -36.20 19.32 18.29
N ALA A 192 -35.92 19.29 19.61
CA ALA A 192 -36.96 19.43 20.60
C ALA A 192 -37.57 20.84 20.60
N LYS A 193 -38.88 20.95 20.40
CA LYS A 193 -39.65 22.18 20.53
C LYS A 193 -39.58 22.67 21.98
N GLN A 194 -39.17 23.94 22.15
CA GLN A 194 -39.21 24.61 23.44
C GLN A 194 -40.57 25.29 23.62
N ARG A 195 -41.19 25.13 24.79
CA ARG A 195 -42.39 25.90 25.15
C ARG A 195 -41.99 27.37 25.23
N LYS A 196 -42.54 28.21 24.34
CA LYS A 196 -42.39 29.67 24.43
C LYS A 196 -43.14 30.14 25.67
N ARG A 197 -42.54 31.03 26.47
CA ARG A 197 -43.26 31.72 27.56
C ARG A 197 -44.32 32.62 26.92
N TYR A 198 -45.55 32.54 27.44
CA TYR A 198 -46.64 33.42 27.07
C TYR A 198 -46.26 34.86 27.45
N ARG A 199 -46.41 35.82 26.53
CA ARG A 199 -46.37 37.25 26.85
C ARG A 199 -47.81 37.73 26.82
N GLU A 200 -48.31 38.25 27.94
CA GLU A 200 -49.57 38.98 27.96
C GLU A 200 -49.39 40.22 27.08
N ALA A 201 -50.26 40.37 26.08
CA ALA A 201 -50.33 41.60 25.31
C ALA A 201 -50.91 42.69 26.23
N GLN A 202 -50.18 43.77 26.45
CA GLN A 202 -50.77 44.99 27.02
C GLN A 202 -51.82 45.47 26.03
N ILE A 203 -53.07 45.46 26.47
CA ILE A 203 -54.19 46.09 25.79
C ILE A 203 -54.09 47.57 26.14
N ASP A 204 -53.82 48.41 25.14
CA ASP A 204 -53.80 49.88 25.24
C ASP A 204 -55.20 50.45 25.57
#